data_AF-A0A072W1P2-F1
#
_entry.id   AF-A0A072W1P2-F1
#
_cell.length_a   1.000
_cell.length_b   1.000
_cell.length_c   1.000
_cell.angle_alpha   90.00
_cell.angle_beta   90.00
_cell.angle_gamma   90.00
#
_symmetry.space_group_name_H-M   'P 1'
#
loop_
_entity.id
_entity.type
_entity.pdbx_description
1 polymer ?
#
loop_
_entity_poly.entity_id
_entity_poly.type
_entity_poly.pdbx_seq_one_letter_code
_entity_poly.pdbx_strand_id
1 'polypeptide(L)'
;MATHKLALIIQNPSNQNEFLLIKQSRPPKFNDEEYDSFLDSDLWDLPSVQLNPLQPQSDPPVEVQISVSHSDEFNFSEFDIHSALKEVFGELGFGIVERGEWKFHKYVKEPAFGPGLPVNTVFIAGKLVDDEIKDFSDSYKWMSIQSCLNWLLEVIPHGDRVGPLVVVGLVNDSSVSANWEAPPAINYQEYPTGVILIPMGSRTAKPFHTTNLVVFAPENVPNASKDNQLIVYGDALIVDPGCLSKFHGELKNIVTALPRRLVVFVTHHHRDHVDGLSVIQKCNPDAILLAHENTMRRISRDDWSLGYTSVTGDEDIYIGGQKLKVIFAPGHTDGHMALLHVNTHSLIVGDHCVGQGSALLDINSGGNMSEYFETTYKFLELSPHALIPMHGRVNVWPKQMLCEYLKYQRFPLTEQVSSYSWDFISWSPTLRMVIIFFRNRRSREAAILKAIEGGAKTLFEIVAYVYSNVDRRAWIPASSNVRLHVDHLAEQHKLPKVITNMLPSSNT
;
A
#
# COMPACT_ATOMS: atom_id res chain seq x y z
N MET A 1 -0.99 -20.10 -7.00
CA MET A 1 0.40 -20.16 -6.47
C MET A 1 0.57 -19.01 -5.50
N ALA A 2 1.27 -19.22 -4.40
CA ALA A 2 1.59 -18.22 -3.40
C ALA A 2 3.06 -18.40 -2.99
N THR A 3 3.73 -17.33 -2.59
CA THR A 3 4.99 -17.41 -1.87
C THR A 3 4.72 -17.59 -0.40
N HIS A 4 5.67 -18.19 0.34
CA HIS A 4 5.50 -18.46 1.76
C HIS A 4 6.57 -17.74 2.57
N LYS A 5 6.22 -17.32 3.78
CA LYS A 5 7.12 -16.70 4.75
C LYS A 5 7.00 -17.44 6.08
N LEU A 6 8.10 -17.56 6.80
CA LEU A 6 8.13 -18.02 8.18
C LEU A 6 8.42 -16.81 9.08
N ALA A 7 7.57 -16.59 10.09
CA ALA A 7 7.74 -15.54 11.09
C ALA A 7 7.85 -16.18 12.49
N LEU A 8 8.82 -15.73 13.28
CA LEU A 8 9.06 -16.25 14.62
C LEU A 8 8.53 -15.33 15.71
N ILE A 9 7.80 -15.91 16.66
CA ILE A 9 7.38 -15.28 17.90
C ILE A 9 8.29 -15.83 19.00
N ILE A 10 9.41 -15.15 19.23
CA ILE A 10 10.38 -15.52 20.25
C ILE A 10 9.93 -14.88 21.57
N GLN A 11 9.51 -15.69 22.54
CA GLN A 11 9.02 -15.23 23.84
C GLN A 11 10.19 -14.86 24.75
N ASN A 12 10.02 -13.80 25.54
CA ASN A 12 11.02 -13.40 26.54
C ASN A 12 11.09 -14.46 27.66
N PRO A 13 12.27 -15.06 27.93
CA PRO A 13 12.43 -16.05 29.01
C PRO A 13 12.10 -15.47 30.39
N SER A 14 12.38 -14.18 30.61
CA SER A 14 12.18 -13.48 31.88
C SER A 14 10.78 -12.84 32.03
N ASN A 15 10.05 -12.64 30.93
CA ASN A 15 8.70 -12.05 30.96
C ASN A 15 7.78 -12.70 29.90
N GLN A 16 6.90 -13.59 30.33
CA GLN A 16 6.05 -14.36 29.42
C GLN A 16 5.06 -13.53 28.58
N ASN A 17 4.85 -12.26 28.92
CA ASN A 17 3.98 -11.34 28.18
C ASN A 17 4.70 -10.59 27.06
N GLU A 18 6.02 -10.78 26.92
CA GLU A 18 6.83 -10.09 25.94
C GLU A 18 7.37 -11.04 24.87
N PHE A 19 7.58 -10.48 23.68
CA PHE A 19 8.16 -11.15 22.53
C PHE A 19 9.17 -10.23 21.84
N LEU A 20 10.10 -10.85 21.11
CA LEU A 20 11.19 -10.16 20.45
C LEU A 20 10.71 -9.51 19.15
N LEU A 21 10.98 -8.22 19.01
CA LEU A 21 10.93 -7.50 17.74
C LEU A 21 12.34 -7.18 17.26
N ILE A 22 12.50 -7.21 15.95
CA ILE A 22 13.73 -6.78 15.28
C ILE A 22 13.47 -5.49 14.50
N LYS A 23 14.46 -4.60 14.52
CA LYS A 23 14.45 -3.39 13.71
C LYS A 23 14.60 -3.77 12.24
N GLN A 24 13.63 -3.39 11.43
CA GLN A 24 13.62 -3.67 10.00
C GLN A 24 14.63 -2.75 9.29
N SER A 25 15.35 -3.33 8.33
CA SER A 25 16.26 -2.57 7.48
C SER A 25 15.47 -1.58 6.61
N ARG A 26 15.88 -0.31 6.66
CA ARG A 26 15.30 0.71 5.78
C ARG A 26 15.70 0.44 4.33
N PRO A 27 14.86 0.82 3.35
CA PRO A 27 15.23 0.80 1.96
C PRO A 27 16.53 1.59 1.67
N PRO A 28 17.25 1.26 0.59
CA PRO A 28 18.47 1.98 0.22
C PRO A 28 18.22 3.47 0.02
N LYS A 29 19.19 4.28 0.45
CA LYS A 29 19.20 5.72 0.21
C LYS A 29 19.19 6.05 -1.28
N PHE A 30 18.68 7.22 -1.58
CA PHE A 30 18.67 7.77 -2.92
C PHE A 30 20.02 8.35 -3.34
N ASN A 31 20.92 8.69 -2.42
CA ASN A 31 22.13 9.48 -2.72
C ASN A 31 21.75 10.85 -3.33
N ASP A 32 20.71 11.45 -2.78
CA ASP A 32 20.19 12.76 -3.15
C ASP A 32 19.83 13.48 -1.85
N GLU A 33 20.47 14.61 -1.57
CA GLU A 33 20.35 15.31 -0.28
C GLU A 33 18.91 15.73 0.04
N GLU A 34 18.13 16.10 -0.98
CA GLU A 34 16.73 16.48 -0.82
C GLU A 34 15.91 15.26 -0.38
N TYR A 35 16.00 14.15 -1.11
CA TYR A 35 15.18 12.96 -0.84
C TYR A 35 15.65 12.19 0.39
N ASP A 36 16.97 12.12 0.63
CA ASP A 36 17.54 11.45 1.79
C ASP A 36 17.28 12.23 3.10
N SER A 37 16.77 13.47 3.02
CA SER A 37 16.27 14.21 4.19
C SER A 37 14.90 13.68 4.67
N PHE A 38 14.11 13.06 3.80
CA PHE A 38 12.81 12.48 4.13
C PHE A 38 12.96 11.04 4.64
N LEU A 39 13.40 10.91 5.90
CA LEU A 39 13.60 9.59 6.52
C LEU A 39 12.33 9.06 7.17
N ASP A 40 11.99 7.81 6.82
CA ASP A 40 10.96 7.03 7.51
C ASP A 40 11.44 6.65 8.92
N SER A 41 10.52 6.69 9.88
CA SER A 41 10.79 6.25 11.25
C SER A 41 11.12 4.76 11.30
N ASP A 42 11.78 4.34 12.37
CA ASP A 42 12.12 2.93 12.58
C ASP A 42 10.87 2.05 12.60
N LEU A 43 10.97 0.90 11.95
CA LEU A 43 9.92 -0.10 11.89
C LEU A 43 10.41 -1.34 12.65
N TRP A 44 9.60 -1.83 13.58
CA TRP A 44 9.88 -2.98 14.41
C TRP A 44 8.87 -4.06 14.10
N ASP A 45 9.34 -5.25 13.73
CA ASP A 45 8.45 -6.35 13.35
C ASP A 45 9.01 -7.69 13.82
N LEU A 46 8.23 -8.76 13.66
CA LEU A 46 8.68 -10.11 13.97
C LEU A 46 9.83 -10.53 13.04
N PRO A 47 10.85 -11.21 13.57
CA PRO A 47 11.89 -11.83 12.75
C PRO A 47 11.26 -12.81 11.75
N SER A 48 11.61 -12.70 10.48
CA SER A 48 10.95 -13.46 9.43
C SER A 48 11.80 -13.64 8.18
N VAL A 49 11.61 -14.77 7.51
CA VAL A 49 12.37 -15.18 6.32
C VAL A 49 11.46 -15.80 5.27
N GLN A 50 11.87 -15.77 4.00
CA GLN A 50 11.17 -16.51 2.95
C GLN A 50 11.23 -18.02 3.22
N LEU A 51 10.08 -18.68 3.15
CA LEU A 51 9.95 -20.11 3.35
C LEU A 51 9.93 -20.83 1.99
N ASN A 52 10.99 -21.59 1.73
CA ASN A 52 11.18 -22.29 0.46
C ASN A 52 10.59 -23.70 0.50
N PRO A 53 9.99 -24.19 -0.61
CA PRO A 53 9.58 -25.58 -0.73
C PRO A 53 10.76 -26.55 -0.59
N LEU A 54 10.53 -27.73 -0.04
CA LEU A 54 11.54 -28.79 0.02
C LEU A 54 11.95 -29.25 -1.38
N GLN A 55 13.25 -29.41 -1.60
CA GLN A 55 13.75 -29.97 -2.84
C GLN A 55 13.63 -31.51 -2.80
N PRO A 56 13.29 -32.18 -3.91
CA PRO A 56 13.07 -33.64 -3.96
C PRO A 56 14.24 -34.55 -3.55
N GLN A 57 15.41 -34.00 -3.20
CA GLN A 57 16.64 -34.76 -2.92
C GLN A 57 17.38 -34.34 -1.63
N SER A 58 16.77 -33.52 -0.76
CA SER A 58 17.38 -33.22 0.54
C SER A 58 17.16 -34.37 1.52
N ASP A 59 18.20 -34.69 2.31
CA ASP A 59 18.10 -35.60 3.46
C ASP A 59 16.90 -35.21 4.35
N PRO A 60 16.25 -36.18 5.02
CA PRO A 60 15.15 -35.87 5.93
C PRO A 60 15.62 -34.84 6.96
N PRO A 61 14.88 -33.74 7.17
CA PRO A 61 15.31 -32.71 8.11
C PRO A 61 15.47 -33.32 9.49
N VAL A 62 16.55 -32.95 10.19
CA VAL A 62 16.67 -33.17 11.63
C VAL A 62 15.41 -32.60 12.28
N GLU A 63 14.66 -33.43 13.00
CA GLU A 63 13.39 -33.04 13.64
C GLU A 63 13.63 -31.87 14.61
N VAL A 64 13.43 -30.64 14.15
CA VAL A 64 12.97 -29.60 15.05
C VAL A 64 11.63 -30.12 15.54
N GLN A 65 11.56 -30.47 16.83
CA GLN A 65 10.33 -30.90 17.48
C GLN A 65 9.37 -29.71 17.57
N ILE A 66 8.83 -29.30 16.42
CA ILE A 66 7.65 -28.48 16.39
C ILE A 66 6.56 -29.38 16.93
N SER A 67 6.01 -29.07 18.10
CA SER A 67 4.83 -29.81 18.57
C SER A 67 3.68 -29.45 17.63
N VAL A 68 3.54 -30.22 16.55
CA VAL A 68 2.47 -30.05 15.57
C VAL A 68 1.22 -30.65 16.19
N SER A 69 0.38 -29.83 16.80
CA SER A 69 -1.04 -30.18 16.83
C SER A 69 -1.48 -30.16 15.36
N HIS A 70 -1.75 -31.32 14.76
CA HIS A 70 -2.16 -31.48 13.36
C HIS A 70 -3.09 -30.32 12.95
N SER A 71 -2.59 -29.41 12.11
CA SER A 71 -3.39 -28.35 11.51
C SER A 71 -3.62 -28.73 10.06
N ASP A 72 -4.88 -28.88 9.68
CA ASP A 72 -5.29 -29.13 8.29
C ASP A 72 -4.95 -27.93 7.35
N GLU A 73 -4.48 -26.81 7.89
CA GLU A 73 -4.29 -25.56 7.16
C GLU A 73 -2.90 -25.39 6.53
N PHE A 74 -1.86 -26.04 7.07
CA PHE A 74 -0.49 -25.93 6.59
C PHE A 74 0.27 -27.27 6.69
N ASN A 75 0.83 -27.72 5.56
CA ASN A 75 1.60 -28.95 5.48
C ASN A 75 3.11 -28.67 5.65
N PHE A 76 3.63 -28.88 6.86
CA PHE A 76 5.06 -28.72 7.16
C PHE A 76 5.98 -29.62 6.32
N SER A 77 5.50 -30.76 5.83
CA SER A 77 6.32 -31.69 5.04
C SER A 77 6.64 -31.20 3.61
N GLU A 78 6.08 -30.07 3.19
CA GLU A 78 6.32 -29.46 1.87
C GLU A 78 7.40 -28.37 1.89
N PHE A 79 7.90 -27.96 3.06
CA PHE A 79 8.76 -26.77 3.21
C PHE A 79 10.02 -27.01 4.06
N ASP A 80 11.11 -26.33 3.70
CA ASP A 80 12.38 -26.41 4.42
C ASP A 80 12.40 -25.48 5.63
N ILE A 81 11.71 -25.92 6.68
CA ILE A 81 11.57 -25.17 7.95
C ILE A 81 12.91 -25.01 8.65
N HIS A 82 13.78 -26.03 8.57
CA HIS A 82 15.07 -26.02 9.25
C HIS A 82 15.99 -24.94 8.71
N SER A 83 16.14 -24.86 7.38
CA SER A 83 16.95 -23.80 6.76
C SER A 83 16.39 -22.41 7.04
N ALA A 84 15.06 -22.25 7.02
CA ALA A 84 14.41 -21.00 7.38
C ALA A 84 14.69 -20.58 8.83
N LEU A 85 14.56 -21.50 9.80
CA LEU A 85 14.92 -21.21 11.20
C LEU A 85 16.39 -20.82 11.33
N LYS A 86 17.30 -21.55 10.67
CA LYS A 86 18.73 -21.28 10.69
C LYS A 86 19.08 -19.88 10.16
N GLU A 87 18.41 -19.45 9.09
CA GLU A 87 18.59 -18.11 8.53
C GLU A 87 18.14 -17.04 9.53
N VAL A 88 16.96 -17.19 10.13
CA VAL A 88 16.45 -16.26 11.14
C VAL A 88 17.39 -16.17 12.36
N PHE A 89 17.84 -17.30 12.91
CA PHE A 89 18.78 -17.27 14.04
C PHE A 89 20.14 -16.68 13.66
N GLY A 90 20.61 -16.95 12.43
CA GLY A 90 21.82 -16.33 11.88
C GLY A 90 21.73 -14.81 11.82
N GLU A 91 20.59 -14.25 11.38
CA GLU A 91 20.34 -12.81 11.38
C GLU A 91 20.27 -12.21 12.79
N LEU A 92 19.77 -12.98 13.75
CA LEU A 92 19.70 -12.58 15.16
C LEU A 92 21.05 -12.67 15.88
N GLY A 93 22.06 -13.27 15.26
CA GLY A 93 23.35 -13.57 15.90
C GLY A 93 23.26 -14.64 17.00
N PHE A 94 22.12 -15.33 17.11
CA PHE A 94 21.94 -16.49 17.98
C PHE A 94 22.57 -17.71 17.29
N GLY A 95 23.16 -18.63 18.06
CA GLY A 95 23.92 -19.76 17.52
C GLY A 95 23.06 -20.83 16.81
N ILE A 96 23.48 -22.09 16.92
CA ILE A 96 22.80 -23.21 16.26
C ILE A 96 21.37 -23.39 16.84
N VAL A 97 20.39 -23.44 15.93
CA VAL A 97 18.92 -23.59 16.06
C VAL A 97 18.42 -24.63 17.09
N GLU A 98 19.27 -25.56 17.50
CA GLU A 98 18.93 -26.87 18.05
C GLU A 98 18.36 -26.88 19.48
N ARG A 99 18.21 -25.73 20.16
CA ARG A 99 17.95 -25.74 21.62
C ARG A 99 16.60 -25.20 22.08
N GLY A 100 15.73 -24.70 21.20
CA GLY A 100 14.41 -24.15 21.59
C GLY A 100 13.23 -25.12 21.42
N GLU A 101 12.21 -25.01 22.28
CA GLU A 101 10.89 -25.61 22.04
C GLU A 101 10.07 -24.69 21.12
N TRP A 102 9.77 -25.15 19.91
CA TRP A 102 9.03 -24.40 18.90
C TRP A 102 7.64 -25.02 18.68
N LYS A 103 6.62 -24.19 18.46
CA LYS A 103 5.24 -24.64 18.28
C LYS A 103 4.59 -23.86 17.14
N PHE A 104 3.80 -24.54 16.33
CA PHE A 104 2.95 -23.86 15.35
C PHE A 104 2.00 -22.92 16.09
N HIS A 105 1.97 -21.66 15.67
CA HIS A 105 1.07 -20.65 16.22
C HIS A 105 -0.15 -20.49 15.32
N LYS A 106 0.07 -20.09 14.05
CA LYS A 106 -1.01 -19.95 13.06
C LYS A 106 -0.47 -19.86 11.63
N TYR A 107 -1.36 -20.02 10.66
CA TYR A 107 -1.07 -19.81 9.24
C TYR A 107 -2.02 -18.75 8.67
N VAL A 108 -1.46 -17.71 8.06
CA VAL A 108 -2.24 -16.60 7.50
C VAL A 108 -2.04 -16.53 5.99
N LYS A 109 -3.15 -16.57 5.25
CA LYS A 109 -3.16 -16.38 3.81
C LYS A 109 -3.31 -14.90 3.49
N GLU A 110 -2.40 -14.36 2.69
CA GLU A 110 -2.52 -12.96 2.27
C GLU A 110 -3.57 -12.83 1.15
N PRO A 111 -4.41 -11.79 1.18
CA PRO A 111 -5.27 -11.45 0.07
C PRO A 111 -4.49 -11.17 -1.22
N ALA A 112 -5.15 -11.34 -2.36
CA ALA A 112 -4.54 -11.15 -3.69
C ALA A 112 -4.46 -9.65 -4.09
N PHE A 113 -3.66 -8.88 -3.35
CA PHE A 113 -3.40 -7.46 -3.63
C PHE A 113 -2.77 -7.20 -5.00
N GLY A 114 -1.96 -8.16 -5.49
CA GLY A 114 -1.28 -8.07 -6.76
C GLY A 114 -0.19 -6.98 -6.82
N PRO A 115 0.53 -6.89 -7.95
CA PRO A 115 0.48 -7.83 -9.08
C PRO A 115 1.33 -9.09 -8.84
N GLY A 116 2.18 -9.10 -7.80
CA GLY A 116 2.92 -10.28 -7.36
C GLY A 116 2.03 -11.35 -6.76
N LEU A 117 2.59 -12.54 -6.54
CA LEU A 117 1.89 -13.62 -5.83
C LEU A 117 1.57 -13.19 -4.37
N PRO A 118 0.47 -13.67 -3.79
CA PRO A 118 0.23 -13.52 -2.35
C PRO A 118 1.35 -14.15 -1.52
N VAL A 119 1.64 -13.57 -0.35
CA VAL A 119 2.64 -14.03 0.61
C VAL A 119 1.93 -14.62 1.83
N ASN A 120 1.78 -15.94 1.85
CA ASN A 120 1.21 -16.61 3.02
C ASN A 120 2.27 -16.74 4.12
N THR A 121 1.89 -16.51 5.37
CA THR A 121 2.84 -16.51 6.50
C THR A 121 2.50 -17.60 7.50
N VAL A 122 3.50 -18.42 7.82
CA VAL A 122 3.48 -19.40 8.91
C VAL A 122 4.12 -18.76 10.13
N PHE A 123 3.40 -18.72 11.24
CA PHE A 123 3.89 -18.23 12.51
C PHE A 123 4.28 -19.40 13.40
N ILE A 124 5.50 -19.37 13.93
CA ILE A 124 5.99 -20.35 14.89
C ILE A 124 6.41 -19.60 16.16
N ALA A 125 5.92 -20.05 17.31
CA ALA A 125 6.21 -19.47 18.61
C ALA A 125 7.13 -20.38 19.42
N GLY A 126 8.03 -19.81 20.20
CA GLY A 126 8.94 -20.59 21.03
C GLY A 126 9.75 -19.74 22.01
N LYS A 127 10.49 -20.43 22.87
CA LYS A 127 11.39 -19.82 23.86
C LYS A 127 12.84 -20.20 23.54
N LEU A 128 13.74 -19.24 23.73
CA LEU A 128 15.18 -19.50 23.75
C LEU A 128 15.59 -20.06 25.11
N VAL A 129 16.62 -20.90 25.15
CA VAL A 129 17.19 -21.45 26.40
C VAL A 129 18.20 -20.45 26.97
N ASP A 130 18.09 -20.24 28.29
CA ASP A 130 18.43 -19.09 29.14
C ASP A 130 19.82 -18.40 29.05
N ASP A 131 20.74 -18.74 28.14
CA ASP A 131 22.14 -18.25 28.22
C ASP A 131 22.64 -17.37 27.05
N GLU A 132 21.85 -17.17 25.99
CA GLU A 132 22.38 -16.62 24.71
C GLU A 132 22.00 -15.17 24.37
N ILE A 133 21.11 -14.51 25.13
CA ILE A 133 20.72 -13.12 24.86
C ILE A 133 21.51 -12.19 25.79
N LYS A 134 22.80 -12.01 25.51
CA LYS A 134 23.64 -11.00 26.16
C LYS A 134 23.88 -9.82 25.23
N ASP A 135 23.70 -8.63 25.82
CA ASP A 135 23.79 -7.28 25.26
C ASP A 135 22.72 -6.89 24.22
N PHE A 136 21.85 -5.98 24.66
CA PHE A 136 20.86 -5.29 23.83
C PHE A 136 21.58 -4.33 22.89
N SER A 137 21.80 -4.75 21.65
CA SER A 137 22.05 -3.80 20.57
C SER A 137 20.77 -2.99 20.28
N ASP A 138 20.91 -1.80 19.68
CA ASP A 138 19.81 -0.97 19.17
C ASP A 138 18.95 -1.65 18.06
N SER A 139 19.16 -2.94 17.82
CA SER A 139 18.52 -3.74 16.77
C SER A 139 17.36 -4.61 17.27
N TYR A 140 17.18 -4.76 18.60
CA TYR A 140 16.15 -5.62 19.19
C TYR A 140 15.35 -4.93 20.30
N LYS A 141 14.07 -5.28 20.43
CA LYS A 141 13.20 -4.84 21.54
C LYS A 141 12.33 -5.98 22.04
N TRP A 142 12.19 -6.09 23.36
CA TRP A 142 11.13 -6.87 23.97
C TRP A 142 9.87 -6.03 24.06
N MET A 143 8.76 -6.53 23.52
CA MET A 143 7.50 -5.81 23.51
C MET A 143 6.34 -6.72 23.90
N SER A 144 5.37 -6.16 24.60
CA SER A 144 4.08 -6.80 24.85
C SER A 144 3.05 -6.41 23.78
N ILE A 145 1.98 -7.20 23.64
CA ILE A 145 0.87 -6.88 22.73
C ILE A 145 0.30 -5.48 23.04
N GLN A 146 0.14 -5.15 24.33
CA GLN A 146 -0.37 -3.84 24.75
C GLN A 146 0.58 -2.70 24.36
N SER A 147 1.90 -2.90 24.51
CA SER A 147 2.89 -1.91 24.09
C SER A 147 2.83 -1.67 22.59
N CYS A 148 2.69 -2.72 21.79
CA CYS A 148 2.52 -2.62 20.34
C CYS A 148 1.22 -1.89 19.96
N LEU A 149 0.10 -2.21 20.62
CA LEU A 149 -1.18 -1.53 20.45
C LEU A 149 -1.08 -0.03 20.72
N ASN A 150 -0.40 0.35 21.81
CA ASN A 150 -0.20 1.77 22.13
C ASN A 150 0.58 2.48 21.01
N TRP A 151 1.65 1.87 20.46
CA TRP A 151 2.39 2.46 19.33
C TRP A 151 1.59 2.55 18.04
N LEU A 152 0.61 1.67 17.84
CA LEU A 152 -0.27 1.68 16.67
C LEU A 152 -1.38 2.75 16.76
N LEU A 153 -1.86 3.05 17.97
CA LEU A 153 -3.00 3.94 18.22
C LEU A 153 -2.61 5.35 18.68
N GLU A 154 -1.48 5.50 19.36
CA GLU A 154 -0.94 6.77 19.84
C GLU A 154 0.28 7.14 18.99
N VAL A 155 0.03 7.53 17.74
CA VAL A 155 1.11 7.87 16.83
C VAL A 155 1.86 9.12 17.30
N ILE A 156 3.13 8.90 17.68
CA ILE A 156 4.09 9.95 17.95
C ILE A 156 4.84 10.26 16.64
N PRO A 157 4.83 11.51 16.15
CA PRO A 157 5.62 11.90 15.00
C PRO A 157 7.09 11.52 15.19
N HIS A 158 7.70 10.90 14.18
CA HIS A 158 9.08 10.38 14.21
C HIS A 158 9.36 9.27 15.25
N GLY A 159 8.33 8.73 15.90
CA GLY A 159 8.44 7.60 16.83
C GLY A 159 8.62 6.24 16.14
N ASP A 160 8.98 5.24 16.94
CA ASP A 160 9.04 3.85 16.50
C ASP A 160 7.66 3.37 16.00
N ARG A 161 7.67 2.52 14.96
CA ARG A 161 6.47 1.95 14.34
C ARG A 161 6.44 0.45 14.46
N VAL A 162 5.24 -0.14 14.45
CA VAL A 162 5.02 -1.58 14.50
C VAL A 162 4.68 -2.11 13.11
N GLY A 163 5.38 -3.18 12.70
CA GLY A 163 5.23 -3.81 11.40
C GLY A 163 4.01 -4.74 11.27
N PRO A 164 3.67 -5.14 10.02
CA PRO A 164 2.48 -5.93 9.75
C PRO A 164 2.49 -7.33 10.37
N LEU A 165 3.64 -7.99 10.53
CA LEU A 165 3.66 -9.37 11.03
C LEU A 165 3.27 -9.44 12.51
N VAL A 166 3.65 -8.45 13.31
CA VAL A 166 3.16 -8.30 14.69
C VAL A 166 1.65 -8.14 14.70
N VAL A 167 1.11 -7.26 13.84
CA VAL A 167 -0.33 -6.98 13.81
C VAL A 167 -1.12 -8.21 13.40
N VAL A 168 -0.77 -8.78 12.25
CA VAL A 168 -1.44 -9.93 11.66
C VAL A 168 -1.22 -11.20 12.48
N GLY A 169 -0.05 -11.38 13.10
CA GLY A 169 0.33 -12.58 13.84
C GLY A 169 -0.14 -12.63 15.28
N LEU A 170 -0.29 -11.47 15.94
CA LEU A 170 -0.52 -11.38 17.38
C LEU A 170 -1.63 -10.39 17.76
N VAL A 171 -1.59 -9.16 17.23
CA VAL A 171 -2.48 -8.08 17.71
C VAL A 171 -3.93 -8.32 17.30
N ASN A 172 -4.19 -8.73 16.07
CA ASN A 172 -5.57 -8.94 15.58
C ASN A 172 -6.28 -10.11 16.28
N ASP A 173 -5.54 -11.02 16.92
CA ASP A 173 -6.13 -12.11 17.71
C ASP A 173 -6.53 -11.63 19.12
N SER A 174 -6.03 -10.48 19.57
CA SER A 174 -6.47 -9.83 20.81
C SER A 174 -7.81 -9.11 20.57
N SER A 175 -8.71 -9.15 21.55
CA SER A 175 -10.12 -8.72 21.46
C SER A 175 -10.36 -7.21 21.25
N VAL A 176 -9.46 -6.52 20.56
CA VAL A 176 -9.48 -5.08 20.29
C VAL A 176 -9.89 -4.79 18.83
N SER A 177 -10.00 -5.81 17.97
CA SER A 177 -10.46 -5.66 16.58
C SER A 177 -11.97 -5.40 16.48
N ALA A 178 -12.35 -4.56 15.52
CA ALA A 178 -13.69 -4.09 15.17
C ALA A 178 -14.90 -5.02 15.47
N ASN A 179 -16.04 -4.42 15.82
CA ASN A 179 -17.36 -5.09 15.98
C ASN A 179 -17.96 -5.64 14.65
N TRP A 180 -17.12 -5.78 13.63
CA TRP A 180 -17.50 -6.28 12.32
C TRP A 180 -16.80 -7.60 12.07
N GLU A 181 -17.59 -8.68 12.10
CA GLU A 181 -17.14 -9.96 11.58
C GLU A 181 -17.24 -9.93 10.06
N ALA A 182 -16.08 -10.03 9.40
CA ALA A 182 -16.03 -10.15 7.96
C ALA A 182 -16.89 -11.33 7.49
N PRO A 183 -17.73 -11.17 6.45
CA PRO A 183 -18.50 -12.28 5.92
C PRO A 183 -17.61 -13.49 5.60
N PRO A 184 -18.10 -14.73 5.83
CA PRO A 184 -17.33 -15.93 5.54
C PRO A 184 -16.82 -15.96 4.09
N ALA A 185 -15.59 -16.45 3.92
CA ALA A 185 -14.87 -16.57 2.63
C ALA A 185 -14.31 -15.27 2.01
N ILE A 186 -14.46 -14.11 2.65
CA ILE A 186 -13.78 -12.88 2.22
C ILE A 186 -12.34 -12.91 2.73
N ASN A 187 -11.38 -12.85 1.79
CA ASN A 187 -9.97 -12.68 2.13
C ASN A 187 -9.68 -11.19 2.32
N TYR A 188 -9.28 -10.81 3.52
CA TYR A 188 -8.94 -9.43 3.86
C TYR A 188 -7.63 -9.37 4.66
N GLN A 189 -7.08 -8.17 4.78
CA GLN A 189 -5.98 -7.88 5.69
C GLN A 189 -6.34 -6.65 6.51
N GLU A 190 -6.15 -6.73 7.82
CA GLU A 190 -6.23 -5.57 8.70
C GLU A 190 -4.82 -5.09 9.04
N TYR A 191 -4.42 -3.97 8.45
CA TYR A 191 -3.18 -3.27 8.81
C TYR A 191 -3.17 -1.82 8.26
N PRO A 192 -2.89 -0.82 9.11
CA PRO A 192 -2.77 -0.91 10.58
C PRO A 192 -4.09 -1.28 11.26
N THR A 193 -4.06 -1.49 12.59
CA THR A 193 -5.22 -1.87 13.39
C THR A 193 -6.42 -0.93 13.14
N GLY A 194 -7.60 -1.51 12.91
CA GLY A 194 -8.83 -0.80 12.56
C GLY A 194 -9.00 -0.49 11.07
N VAL A 195 -7.99 -0.75 10.24
CA VAL A 195 -8.03 -0.49 8.79
C VAL A 195 -8.05 -1.79 8.01
N ILE A 196 -9.22 -2.15 7.48
CA ILE A 196 -9.43 -3.40 6.77
C ILE A 196 -9.33 -3.16 5.27
N LEU A 197 -8.53 -3.96 4.57
CA LEU A 197 -8.34 -3.93 3.13
C LEU A 197 -8.84 -5.22 2.49
N ILE A 198 -9.69 -5.08 1.48
CA ILE A 198 -10.26 -6.19 0.71
C ILE A 198 -9.97 -5.95 -0.77
N PRO A 199 -9.05 -6.71 -1.40
CA PRO A 199 -8.74 -6.53 -2.82
C PRO A 199 -9.90 -7.07 -3.69
N MET A 200 -10.78 -6.18 -4.12
CA MET A 200 -11.95 -6.50 -4.94
C MET A 200 -11.54 -6.56 -6.41
N GLY A 201 -11.89 -7.63 -7.12
CA GLY A 201 -11.57 -7.70 -8.54
C GLY A 201 -12.30 -6.62 -9.36
N SER A 202 -11.55 -5.77 -10.06
CA SER A 202 -12.03 -4.51 -10.61
C SER A 202 -11.59 -4.29 -12.06
N ARG A 203 -11.98 -3.14 -12.65
CA ARG A 203 -11.59 -2.73 -14.02
C ARG A 203 -10.27 -1.94 -14.06
N THR A 204 -9.34 -2.26 -13.18
CA THR A 204 -8.02 -1.62 -13.12
C THR A 204 -7.14 -1.91 -14.33
N ALA A 205 -6.19 -1.01 -14.57
CA ALA A 205 -5.10 -1.23 -15.51
C ALA A 205 -4.13 -2.34 -15.02
N LYS A 206 -3.48 -2.99 -16.00
CA LYS A 206 -2.40 -3.95 -15.72
C LYS A 206 -1.21 -3.22 -15.09
N PRO A 207 -0.45 -3.87 -14.18
CA PRO A 207 -0.47 -5.31 -13.89
C PRO A 207 -1.48 -5.73 -12.81
N PHE A 208 -2.26 -4.81 -12.24
CA PHE A 208 -3.24 -5.11 -11.22
C PHE A 208 -4.49 -5.78 -11.81
N HIS A 209 -5.25 -6.43 -10.92
CA HIS A 209 -6.53 -7.09 -11.23
C HIS A 209 -7.60 -6.73 -10.20
N THR A 210 -7.22 -5.95 -9.19
CA THR A 210 -8.00 -5.65 -8.00
C THR A 210 -7.82 -4.18 -7.62
N THR A 211 -8.86 -3.63 -7.01
CA THR A 211 -8.86 -2.36 -6.30
C THR A 211 -9.16 -2.66 -4.83
N ASN A 212 -8.41 -2.07 -3.91
CA ASN A 212 -8.60 -2.27 -2.48
C ASN A 212 -9.83 -1.50 -2.02
N LEU A 213 -10.86 -2.24 -1.63
CA LEU A 213 -11.93 -1.70 -0.81
C LEU A 213 -11.39 -1.50 0.60
N VAL A 214 -11.40 -0.27 1.10
CA VAL A 214 -11.00 0.02 2.49
C VAL A 214 -12.25 0.12 3.36
N VAL A 215 -12.23 -0.56 4.50
CA VAL A 215 -13.36 -0.61 5.45
C VAL A 215 -12.90 -0.18 6.84
N PHE A 216 -13.65 0.73 7.45
CA PHE A 216 -13.55 1.09 8.85
C PHE A 216 -14.88 0.78 9.54
N ALA A 217 -14.86 0.00 10.61
CA ALA A 217 -16.03 -0.35 11.40
C ALA A 217 -15.70 -0.47 12.90
N PRO A 218 -15.15 0.58 13.52
CA PRO A 218 -14.71 0.51 14.92
C PRO A 218 -15.89 0.31 15.88
N GLU A 219 -15.60 -0.15 17.11
CA GLU A 219 -16.60 -0.14 18.16
C GLU A 219 -17.02 1.30 18.48
N ASN A 220 -18.32 1.56 18.52
CA ASN A 220 -18.84 2.90 18.78
C ASN A 220 -18.44 3.39 20.18
N VAL A 221 -17.47 4.30 20.24
CA VAL A 221 -17.12 5.00 21.48
C VAL A 221 -18.08 6.17 21.68
N PRO A 222 -18.75 6.30 22.84
CA PRO A 222 -19.62 7.44 23.13
C PRO A 222 -18.84 8.77 23.04
N ASN A 223 -19.31 9.65 22.15
CA ASN A 223 -18.64 10.89 21.72
C ASN A 223 -17.95 11.71 22.81
N ALA A 224 -16.72 12.16 22.50
CA ALA A 224 -16.16 13.38 23.05
C ALA A 224 -16.03 14.45 21.94
N SER A 225 -16.71 15.56 22.19
CA SER A 225 -16.59 16.87 21.53
C SER A 225 -17.48 17.14 20.30
N LYS A 226 -18.13 18.31 20.38
CA LYS A 226 -18.73 19.03 19.26
C LYS A 226 -17.62 19.88 18.66
N ASP A 227 -16.93 19.36 17.65
CA ASP A 227 -15.98 20.16 16.88
C ASP A 227 -16.71 20.86 15.73
N ASN A 228 -16.41 22.14 15.52
CA ASN A 228 -17.19 23.02 14.64
C ASN A 228 -16.86 22.84 13.13
N GLN A 229 -15.96 21.92 12.77
CA GLN A 229 -15.60 21.56 11.39
C GLN A 229 -16.12 20.17 10.96
N LEU A 230 -16.97 19.54 11.77
CA LEU A 230 -17.57 18.24 11.45
C LEU A 230 -18.48 18.34 10.22
N ILE A 231 -18.11 17.68 9.12
CA ILE A 231 -19.02 17.54 7.97
C ILE A 231 -19.94 16.34 8.15
N VAL A 232 -19.40 15.16 8.50
CA VAL A 232 -20.17 13.91 8.57
C VAL A 232 -19.78 13.06 9.78
N TYR A 233 -20.79 12.41 10.37
CA TYR A 233 -20.66 11.35 11.36
C TYR A 233 -21.33 10.07 10.85
N GLY A 234 -20.61 8.95 10.92
CA GLY A 234 -21.11 7.60 10.65
C GLY A 234 -20.63 6.56 11.66
N ASP A 235 -21.21 5.37 11.58
CA ASP A 235 -20.81 4.22 12.40
C ASP A 235 -19.79 3.33 11.65
N ALA A 236 -19.76 3.42 10.30
CA ALA A 236 -18.78 2.73 9.45
C ALA A 236 -18.46 3.55 8.21
N LEU A 237 -17.32 3.27 7.59
CA LEU A 237 -16.86 3.88 6.34
C LEU A 237 -16.40 2.80 5.35
N ILE A 238 -16.81 2.95 4.10
CA ILE A 238 -16.23 2.28 2.94
C ILE A 238 -15.52 3.31 2.06
N VAL A 239 -14.33 2.99 1.57
CA VAL A 239 -13.61 3.77 0.56
C VAL A 239 -13.50 2.99 -0.74
N ASP A 240 -13.84 3.64 -1.85
CA ASP A 240 -13.70 3.16 -3.22
C ASP A 240 -14.33 1.77 -3.49
N PRO A 241 -15.67 1.67 -3.52
CA PRO A 241 -16.37 0.40 -3.69
C PRO A 241 -16.33 -0.20 -5.10
N GLY A 242 -15.38 0.20 -5.94
CA GLY A 242 -15.30 -0.24 -7.33
C GLY A 242 -14.94 -1.72 -7.46
N CYS A 243 -15.80 -2.45 -8.16
CA CYS A 243 -15.59 -3.86 -8.44
C CYS A 243 -16.35 -4.28 -9.70
N LEU A 244 -15.91 -5.38 -10.33
CA LEU A 244 -16.63 -5.97 -11.47
C LEU A 244 -17.98 -6.52 -11.02
N SER A 245 -18.95 -6.55 -11.94
CA SER A 245 -20.31 -7.03 -11.66
C SER A 245 -20.39 -8.44 -11.04
N LYS A 246 -19.43 -9.31 -11.35
CA LYS A 246 -19.34 -10.65 -10.75
C LYS A 246 -19.05 -10.65 -9.24
N PHE A 247 -18.51 -9.56 -8.70
CA PHE A 247 -18.22 -9.36 -7.26
C PHE A 247 -19.28 -8.53 -6.54
N HIS A 248 -20.36 -8.10 -7.21
CA HIS A 248 -21.43 -7.33 -6.56
C HIS A 248 -22.12 -8.09 -5.42
N GLY A 249 -22.20 -9.43 -5.50
CA GLY A 249 -22.73 -10.25 -4.41
C GLY A 249 -21.85 -10.20 -3.16
N GLU A 250 -20.53 -10.24 -3.35
CA GLU A 250 -19.54 -10.10 -2.26
C GLU A 250 -19.61 -8.71 -1.63
N LEU A 251 -19.59 -7.65 -2.44
CA LEU A 251 -19.75 -6.27 -1.96
C LEU A 251 -21.06 -6.09 -1.19
N LYS A 252 -22.18 -6.64 -1.68
CA LYS A 252 -23.46 -6.60 -0.98
C LYS A 252 -23.37 -7.26 0.41
N ASN A 253 -22.69 -8.40 0.52
CA ASN A 253 -22.52 -9.09 1.80
C ASN A 253 -21.70 -8.25 2.78
N ILE A 254 -20.60 -7.63 2.31
CA ILE A 254 -19.79 -6.69 3.11
C ILE A 254 -20.66 -5.56 3.64
N VAL A 255 -21.37 -4.86 2.75
CA VAL A 255 -22.19 -3.69 3.10
C VAL A 255 -23.34 -4.07 4.05
N THR A 256 -23.93 -5.24 3.87
CA THR A 256 -25.04 -5.72 4.73
C THR A 256 -24.55 -6.08 6.14
N ALA A 257 -23.30 -6.51 6.28
CA ALA A 257 -22.69 -6.81 7.57
C ALA A 257 -22.24 -5.53 8.33
N LEU A 258 -22.11 -4.40 7.64
CA LEU A 258 -21.72 -3.13 8.26
C LEU A 258 -22.91 -2.43 8.96
N PRO A 259 -22.64 -1.59 9.98
CA PRO A 259 -23.61 -0.67 10.54
C PRO A 259 -24.35 0.16 9.48
N ARG A 260 -25.64 0.42 9.71
CA ARG A 260 -26.49 1.10 8.73
C ARG A 260 -26.08 2.54 8.43
N ARG A 261 -25.57 3.30 9.41
CA ARG A 261 -25.06 4.66 9.18
C ARG A 261 -23.69 4.60 8.51
N LEU A 262 -23.70 4.18 7.25
CA LEU A 262 -22.54 4.00 6.42
C LEU A 262 -22.18 5.31 5.73
N VAL A 263 -20.93 5.71 5.86
CA VAL A 263 -20.31 6.71 5.02
C VAL A 263 -19.61 5.99 3.87
N VAL A 264 -19.75 6.51 2.66
CA VAL A 264 -19.02 6.05 1.49
C VAL A 264 -18.14 7.20 1.04
N PHE A 265 -16.84 6.97 0.93
CA PHE A 265 -15.91 7.94 0.38
C PHE A 265 -15.38 7.44 -0.95
N VAL A 266 -15.33 8.33 -1.93
CA VAL A 266 -14.72 8.04 -3.24
C VAL A 266 -13.54 8.97 -3.45
N THR A 267 -12.36 8.39 -3.70
CA THR A 267 -11.14 9.14 -3.96
C THR A 267 -11.22 9.89 -5.28
N HIS A 268 -11.72 9.23 -6.34
CA HIS A 268 -11.93 9.82 -7.67
C HIS A 268 -12.88 8.98 -8.54
N HIS A 269 -13.22 9.46 -9.74
CA HIS A 269 -14.32 8.93 -10.57
C HIS A 269 -13.98 7.72 -11.45
N HIS A 270 -12.74 7.20 -11.43
CA HIS A 270 -12.41 6.06 -12.29
C HIS A 270 -13.23 4.83 -11.91
N ARG A 271 -13.59 4.04 -12.93
CA ARG A 271 -14.62 3.00 -12.83
C ARG A 271 -14.31 1.97 -11.75
N ASP A 272 -13.06 1.57 -11.66
CA ASP A 272 -12.56 0.63 -10.68
C ASP A 272 -12.57 1.15 -9.23
N HIS A 273 -12.97 2.40 -8.99
CA HIS A 273 -13.25 2.97 -7.67
C HIS A 273 -14.75 3.17 -7.41
N VAL A 274 -15.58 3.31 -8.46
CA VAL A 274 -16.98 3.74 -8.32
C VAL A 274 -18.02 2.71 -8.79
N ASP A 275 -17.63 1.68 -9.55
CA ASP A 275 -18.55 0.73 -10.19
C ASP A 275 -19.51 0.02 -9.19
N GLY A 276 -19.10 -0.16 -7.93
CA GLY A 276 -19.94 -0.77 -6.90
C GLY A 276 -20.84 0.20 -6.14
N LEU A 277 -20.81 1.51 -6.43
CA LEU A 277 -21.73 2.49 -5.81
C LEU A 277 -23.20 2.10 -6.03
N SER A 278 -23.53 1.57 -7.21
CA SER A 278 -24.89 1.12 -7.52
C SER A 278 -25.36 -0.03 -6.63
N VAL A 279 -24.44 -0.83 -6.09
CA VAL A 279 -24.74 -1.90 -5.12
C VAL A 279 -25.04 -1.28 -3.77
N ILE A 280 -24.18 -0.37 -3.29
CA ILE A 280 -24.36 0.30 -2.00
C ILE A 280 -25.68 1.06 -1.97
N GLN A 281 -25.98 1.86 -3.00
CA GLN A 281 -27.23 2.61 -3.09
C GLN A 281 -28.47 1.71 -2.98
N LYS A 282 -28.41 0.49 -3.53
CA LYS A 282 -29.54 -0.46 -3.50
C LYS A 282 -29.70 -1.16 -2.16
N CYS A 283 -28.61 -1.50 -1.47
CA CYS A 283 -28.68 -2.23 -0.19
C CYS A 283 -28.68 -1.32 1.04
N ASN A 284 -28.15 -0.11 0.93
CA ASN A 284 -28.13 0.91 1.97
C ASN A 284 -28.47 2.29 1.39
N PRO A 285 -29.75 2.59 1.13
CA PRO A 285 -30.18 3.86 0.54
C PRO A 285 -29.99 5.08 1.48
N ASP A 286 -29.70 4.84 2.76
CA ASP A 286 -29.42 5.89 3.75
C ASP A 286 -27.92 6.21 3.84
N ALA A 287 -27.08 5.54 3.04
CA ALA A 287 -25.64 5.77 3.02
C ALA A 287 -25.30 7.19 2.52
N ILE A 288 -24.29 7.79 3.16
CA ILE A 288 -23.85 9.16 2.84
C ILE A 288 -22.61 9.08 1.95
N LEU A 289 -22.74 9.50 0.68
CA LEU A 289 -21.60 9.59 -0.24
C LEU A 289 -20.84 10.90 -0.05
N LEU A 290 -19.53 10.80 0.12
CA LEU A 290 -18.56 11.88 0.15
C LEU A 290 -17.64 11.77 -1.06
N ALA A 291 -17.52 12.87 -1.81
CA ALA A 291 -16.65 12.96 -2.96
C ALA A 291 -16.40 14.42 -3.32
N HIS A 292 -15.32 14.70 -4.05
CA HIS A 292 -15.10 16.01 -4.63
C HIS A 292 -16.12 16.31 -5.74
N GLU A 293 -16.46 17.59 -5.95
CA GLU A 293 -17.45 17.99 -6.97
C GLU A 293 -17.05 17.56 -8.40
N ASN A 294 -15.78 17.68 -8.77
CA ASN A 294 -15.27 17.27 -10.08
C ASN A 294 -15.35 15.75 -10.29
N THR A 295 -15.19 14.98 -9.21
CA THR A 295 -15.37 13.53 -9.21
C THR A 295 -16.84 13.20 -9.44
N MET A 296 -17.75 13.82 -8.69
CA MET A 296 -19.18 13.57 -8.84
C MET A 296 -19.76 13.98 -10.19
N ARG A 297 -19.25 15.04 -10.81
CA ARG A 297 -19.65 15.44 -12.18
C ARG A 297 -19.38 14.36 -13.24
N ARG A 298 -18.48 13.41 -12.96
CA ARG A 298 -18.07 12.34 -13.87
C ARG A 298 -18.62 10.95 -13.49
N ILE A 299 -19.31 10.83 -12.36
CA ILE A 299 -20.01 9.61 -11.95
C ILE A 299 -21.40 9.58 -12.60
N SER A 300 -21.78 8.44 -13.18
CA SER A 300 -23.09 8.30 -13.82
C SER A 300 -24.21 8.31 -12.79
N ARG A 301 -25.38 8.86 -13.16
CA ARG A 301 -26.59 8.75 -12.33
C ARG A 301 -27.07 7.30 -12.17
N ASP A 302 -26.67 6.41 -13.07
CA ASP A 302 -26.95 4.97 -12.95
C ASP A 302 -26.11 4.32 -11.83
N ASP A 303 -24.93 4.89 -11.56
CA ASP A 303 -24.03 4.42 -10.49
C ASP A 303 -24.43 5.03 -9.14
N TRP A 304 -24.74 6.33 -9.12
CA TRP A 304 -25.26 7.03 -7.94
C TRP A 304 -26.24 8.14 -8.32
N SER A 305 -27.49 8.02 -7.88
CA SER A 305 -28.54 9.03 -8.09
C SER A 305 -29.08 9.65 -6.81
N LEU A 306 -28.65 9.16 -5.64
CA LEU A 306 -28.94 9.79 -4.37
C LEU A 306 -28.16 11.09 -4.19
N GLY A 307 -28.47 11.84 -3.14
CA GLY A 307 -27.67 13.00 -2.73
C GLY A 307 -26.23 12.59 -2.38
N TYR A 308 -25.33 13.56 -2.41
CA TYR A 308 -23.96 13.43 -1.93
C TYR A 308 -23.57 14.69 -1.17
N THR A 309 -22.53 14.59 -0.34
CA THR A 309 -21.90 15.74 0.33
C THR A 309 -20.56 16.01 -0.34
N SER A 310 -20.37 17.21 -0.90
CA SER A 310 -19.09 17.60 -1.50
C SER A 310 -18.06 17.82 -0.40
N VAL A 311 -16.85 17.34 -0.63
CA VAL A 311 -15.67 17.62 0.21
C VAL A 311 -14.65 18.44 -0.60
N THR A 312 -13.82 19.21 0.10
CA THR A 312 -12.90 20.20 -0.49
C THR A 312 -11.44 20.03 -0.05
N GLY A 313 -11.16 19.25 1.00
CA GLY A 313 -9.81 18.80 1.35
C GLY A 313 -9.24 19.24 2.69
N ASP A 314 -10.06 19.76 3.61
CA ASP A 314 -9.65 20.21 4.95
C ASP A 314 -10.59 19.70 6.06
N GLU A 315 -11.47 18.78 5.72
CA GLU A 315 -12.63 18.48 6.56
C GLU A 315 -12.44 17.21 7.36
N ASP A 316 -13.09 17.16 8.51
CA ASP A 316 -13.02 16.03 9.42
C ASP A 316 -14.28 15.15 9.31
N ILE A 317 -14.06 13.85 9.16
CA ILE A 317 -15.07 12.79 9.17
C ILE A 317 -14.88 11.97 10.44
N TYR A 318 -15.96 11.67 11.14
CA TYR A 318 -15.93 10.82 12.33
C TYR A 318 -16.66 9.52 12.08
N ILE A 319 -15.96 8.40 12.30
CA ILE A 319 -16.46 7.03 12.11
C ILE A 319 -16.31 6.28 13.42
N GLY A 320 -17.43 5.99 14.09
CA GLY A 320 -17.46 5.32 15.40
C GLY A 320 -16.51 5.92 16.45
N GLY A 321 -16.34 7.25 16.43
CA GLY A 321 -15.45 7.99 17.33
C GLY A 321 -14.01 8.17 16.84
N GLN A 322 -13.60 7.49 15.75
CA GLN A 322 -12.30 7.69 15.11
C GLN A 322 -12.36 8.83 14.10
N LYS A 323 -11.28 9.62 14.04
CA LYS A 323 -11.19 10.81 13.17
C LYS A 323 -10.44 10.49 11.88
N LEU A 324 -11.04 10.83 10.75
CA LEU A 324 -10.39 10.85 9.44
C LEU A 324 -10.38 12.27 8.89
N LYS A 325 -9.24 12.72 8.36
CA LYS A 325 -9.11 14.01 7.69
C LYS A 325 -9.14 13.82 6.18
N VAL A 326 -10.01 14.55 5.49
CA VAL A 326 -10.03 14.65 4.03
C VAL A 326 -8.88 15.52 3.57
N ILE A 327 -8.17 15.09 2.54
CA ILE A 327 -7.03 15.82 1.98
C ILE A 327 -7.25 15.96 0.47
N PHE A 328 -7.33 17.20 -0.01
CA PHE A 328 -7.30 17.45 -1.45
C PHE A 328 -5.91 17.16 -2.00
N ALA A 329 -5.89 16.32 -3.04
CA ALA A 329 -4.71 15.66 -3.57
C ALA A 329 -4.74 15.62 -5.12
N PRO A 330 -4.88 16.77 -5.80
CA PRO A 330 -4.95 16.81 -7.25
C PRO A 330 -3.64 16.35 -7.91
N GLY A 331 -3.74 16.05 -9.20
CA GLY A 331 -2.61 15.66 -10.04
C GLY A 331 -2.89 14.37 -10.81
N HIS A 332 -3.41 13.34 -10.15
CA HIS A 332 -3.93 12.16 -10.86
C HIS A 332 -5.20 12.51 -11.67
N THR A 333 -6.14 13.19 -11.01
CA THR A 333 -7.31 13.86 -11.61
C THR A 333 -7.54 15.19 -10.88
N ASP A 334 -8.35 16.07 -11.46
CA ASP A 334 -8.74 17.37 -10.88
C ASP A 334 -9.73 17.29 -9.69
N GLY A 335 -10.11 16.07 -9.29
CA GLY A 335 -11.00 15.82 -8.15
C GLY A 335 -10.50 14.73 -7.22
N HIS A 336 -9.22 14.35 -7.33
CA HIS A 336 -8.64 13.31 -6.50
C HIS A 336 -8.52 13.77 -5.04
N MET A 337 -8.95 12.90 -4.14
CA MET A 337 -8.90 13.08 -2.69
C MET A 337 -8.20 11.91 -2.02
N ALA A 338 -7.53 12.21 -0.91
CA ALA A 338 -6.97 11.23 0.02
C ALA A 338 -7.64 11.33 1.41
N LEU A 339 -7.50 10.28 2.22
CA LEU A 339 -7.98 10.25 3.60
C LEU A 339 -6.84 9.91 4.55
N LEU A 340 -6.62 10.74 5.56
CA LEU A 340 -5.70 10.43 6.65
C LEU A 340 -6.49 9.90 7.84
N HIS A 341 -6.26 8.65 8.22
CA HIS A 341 -6.72 8.12 9.49
C HIS A 341 -5.83 8.65 10.61
N VAL A 342 -6.37 9.51 11.48
CA VAL A 342 -5.58 10.29 12.44
C VAL A 342 -4.96 9.38 13.51
N ASN A 343 -5.70 8.39 14.00
CA ASN A 343 -5.26 7.50 15.08
C ASN A 343 -4.01 6.70 14.69
N THR A 344 -4.01 6.07 13.50
CA THR A 344 -2.85 5.27 13.02
C THR A 344 -1.89 6.07 12.15
N HIS A 345 -2.21 7.34 11.88
CA HIS A 345 -1.49 8.22 10.95
C HIS A 345 -1.24 7.57 9.57
N SER A 346 -2.23 6.79 9.11
CA SER A 346 -2.18 6.08 7.83
C SER A 346 -2.87 6.91 6.76
N LEU A 347 -2.23 7.06 5.60
CA LEU A 347 -2.78 7.81 4.49
C LEU A 347 -3.32 6.86 3.42
N ILE A 348 -4.64 6.86 3.24
CA ILE A 348 -5.34 6.25 2.12
C ILE A 348 -5.17 7.18 0.93
N VAL A 349 -4.31 6.77 -0.01
CA VAL A 349 -3.71 7.67 -1.02
C VAL A 349 -4.39 7.59 -2.38
N GLY A 350 -5.44 6.77 -2.52
CA GLY A 350 -6.12 6.57 -3.80
C GLY A 350 -5.14 6.07 -4.87
N ASP A 351 -5.27 6.64 -6.07
CA ASP A 351 -4.37 6.40 -7.21
C ASP A 351 -3.20 7.36 -7.33
N HIS A 352 -2.97 8.23 -6.33
CA HIS A 352 -1.79 9.08 -6.33
C HIS A 352 -0.50 8.25 -6.23
N CYS A 353 -0.55 7.14 -5.51
CA CYS A 353 0.48 6.11 -5.48
C CYS A 353 -0.13 4.71 -5.62
N VAL A 354 0.55 3.82 -6.32
CA VAL A 354 0.20 2.39 -6.43
C VAL A 354 1.36 1.51 -5.97
N GLY A 355 1.05 0.33 -5.43
CA GLY A 355 2.04 -0.56 -4.80
C GLY A 355 3.12 -1.10 -5.73
N GLN A 356 2.96 -0.97 -7.05
CA GLN A 356 3.97 -1.31 -8.05
C GLN A 356 3.75 -0.51 -9.34
N GLY A 357 4.84 0.02 -9.89
CA GLY A 357 4.80 0.84 -11.11
C GLY A 357 4.75 2.33 -10.80
N SER A 358 3.96 3.08 -11.55
CA SER A 358 3.68 4.50 -11.29
C SER A 358 2.21 4.78 -11.54
N ALA A 359 1.73 5.81 -10.88
CA ALA A 359 0.41 6.39 -11.08
C ALA A 359 0.29 6.97 -12.49
N LEU A 360 -0.83 6.69 -13.16
CA LEU A 360 -1.24 7.42 -14.35
C LEU A 360 -1.64 8.85 -13.93
N LEU A 361 -1.50 9.85 -14.80
CA LEU A 361 -2.19 11.13 -14.62
C LEU A 361 -3.18 11.27 -15.79
N ASP A 362 -4.46 11.38 -15.48
CA ASP A 362 -5.53 11.39 -16.48
C ASP A 362 -5.78 12.80 -17.01
N ILE A 363 -5.08 13.16 -18.07
CA ILE A 363 -5.18 14.47 -18.75
C ILE A 363 -6.62 14.81 -19.16
N ASN A 364 -7.42 13.80 -19.50
CA ASN A 364 -8.81 14.03 -19.93
C ASN A 364 -9.72 14.39 -18.75
N SER A 365 -9.25 14.17 -17.54
CA SER A 365 -9.93 14.50 -16.28
C SER A 365 -9.09 15.45 -15.42
N GLY A 366 -8.29 16.31 -16.07
CA GLY A 366 -7.54 17.37 -15.42
C GLY A 366 -6.28 16.92 -14.66
N GLY A 367 -5.77 15.72 -14.92
CA GLY A 367 -4.49 15.29 -14.36
C GLY A 367 -3.35 16.23 -14.78
N ASN A 368 -2.54 16.64 -13.81
CA ASN A 368 -1.51 17.67 -13.95
C ASN A 368 -0.24 17.28 -13.18
N MET A 369 0.93 17.50 -13.77
CA MET A 369 2.21 17.10 -13.17
C MET A 369 2.66 18.03 -12.02
N SER A 370 2.40 19.33 -12.14
CA SER A 370 2.73 20.33 -11.12
C SER A 370 1.93 20.04 -9.84
N GLU A 371 0.61 19.88 -9.98
CA GLU A 371 -0.27 19.49 -8.88
C GLU A 371 0.14 18.15 -8.27
N TYR A 372 0.50 17.17 -9.12
CA TYR A 372 0.98 15.88 -8.64
C TYR A 372 2.24 16.00 -7.78
N PHE A 373 3.21 16.82 -8.17
CA PHE A 373 4.41 17.05 -7.38
C PHE A 373 4.10 17.81 -6.08
N GLU A 374 3.29 18.86 -6.13
CA GLU A 374 2.85 19.61 -4.94
C GLU A 374 2.13 18.69 -3.93
N THR A 375 1.20 17.87 -4.40
CA THR A 375 0.52 16.85 -3.59
C THR A 375 1.51 15.84 -3.01
N THR A 376 2.53 15.42 -3.78
CA THR A 376 3.55 14.48 -3.29
C THR A 376 4.39 15.09 -2.17
N TYR A 377 4.80 16.36 -2.30
CA TYR A 377 5.49 17.09 -1.23
C TYR A 377 4.60 17.30 -0.01
N LYS A 378 3.32 17.64 -0.20
CA LYS A 378 2.33 17.71 0.89
C LYS A 378 2.24 16.39 1.66
N PHE A 379 2.28 15.25 0.98
CA PHE A 379 2.29 13.93 1.63
C PHE A 379 3.62 13.61 2.32
N LEU A 380 4.76 14.05 1.78
CA LEU A 380 6.06 13.91 2.45
C LEU A 380 6.10 14.71 3.76
N GLU A 381 5.60 15.95 3.73
CA GLU A 381 5.48 16.82 4.91
C GLU A 381 4.47 16.28 5.92
N LEU A 382 3.38 15.68 5.44
CA LEU A 382 2.42 15.00 6.30
C LEU A 382 3.07 13.83 7.06
N SER A 383 4.12 13.22 6.50
CA SER A 383 4.90 12.15 7.14
C SER A 383 4.03 10.99 7.67
N PRO A 384 3.16 10.39 6.83
CA PRO A 384 2.30 9.28 7.26
C PRO A 384 3.14 8.09 7.73
N HIS A 385 2.57 7.25 8.60
CA HIS A 385 3.23 6.02 9.08
C HIS A 385 3.05 4.84 8.14
N ALA A 386 2.01 4.87 7.31
CA ALA A 386 1.76 3.91 6.24
C ALA A 386 1.04 4.60 5.08
N LEU A 387 1.32 4.15 3.86
CA LEU A 387 0.54 4.50 2.67
C LEU A 387 -0.33 3.32 2.26
N ILE A 388 -1.63 3.57 2.11
CA ILE A 388 -2.62 2.59 1.68
C ILE A 388 -3.05 2.95 0.25
N PRO A 389 -2.41 2.36 -0.77
CA PRO A 389 -2.83 2.56 -2.15
C PRO A 389 -4.10 1.75 -2.44
N MET A 390 -4.85 2.18 -3.45
CA MET A 390 -5.99 1.41 -3.95
C MET A 390 -5.59 0.24 -4.83
N HIS A 391 -4.32 0.15 -5.22
CA HIS A 391 -3.79 -0.98 -5.96
C HIS A 391 -2.49 -1.47 -5.33
N GLY A 392 -2.44 -2.76 -4.96
CA GLY A 392 -1.28 -3.37 -4.32
C GLY A 392 -1.33 -3.35 -2.79
N ARG A 393 -0.20 -3.67 -2.17
CA ARG A 393 -0.08 -3.81 -0.70
C ARG A 393 0.07 -2.45 -0.01
N VAL A 394 -0.26 -2.42 1.27
CA VAL A 394 0.12 -1.31 2.16
C VAL A 394 1.64 -1.13 2.14
N ASN A 395 2.08 0.10 2.00
CA ASN A 395 3.49 0.45 2.03
C ASN A 395 3.87 0.97 3.42
N VAL A 396 4.89 0.33 4.01
CA VAL A 396 5.42 0.63 5.36
C VAL A 396 6.68 1.51 5.33
N TRP A 397 7.06 2.02 4.17
CA TRP A 397 8.16 2.98 3.95
C TRP A 397 7.66 4.17 3.13
N PRO A 398 6.68 4.92 3.68
CA PRO A 398 5.89 5.84 2.89
C PRO A 398 6.70 7.00 2.31
N LYS A 399 7.68 7.56 3.04
CA LYS A 399 8.53 8.63 2.51
C LYS A 399 9.44 8.11 1.40
N GLN A 400 10.01 6.91 1.57
CA GLN A 400 10.74 6.25 0.49
C GLN A 400 9.86 6.12 -0.75
N MET A 401 8.63 5.60 -0.60
CA MET A 401 7.72 5.42 -1.74
C MET A 401 7.42 6.76 -2.43
N LEU A 402 7.07 7.81 -1.68
CA LEU A 402 6.79 9.13 -2.25
C LEU A 402 8.02 9.73 -2.98
N CYS A 403 9.21 9.58 -2.40
CA CYS A 403 10.46 10.01 -3.05
C CYS A 403 10.75 9.22 -4.34
N GLU A 404 10.46 7.92 -4.39
CA GLU A 404 10.59 7.12 -5.62
C GLU A 404 9.71 7.65 -6.77
N TYR A 405 8.54 8.22 -6.44
CA TYR A 405 7.65 8.82 -7.42
C TYR A 405 8.13 10.21 -7.90
N LEU A 406 8.99 10.89 -7.13
CA LEU A 406 9.63 12.16 -7.50
C LEU A 406 10.95 11.99 -8.30
N LYS A 407 11.82 11.07 -7.87
CA LYS A 407 13.27 11.09 -8.16
C LYS A 407 13.72 10.59 -9.53
N TYR A 408 14.83 11.15 -10.07
CA TYR A 408 15.79 10.54 -11.05
C TYR A 408 17.06 9.92 -10.43
N GLN A 409 17.52 8.75 -10.91
CA GLN A 409 18.90 8.59 -11.42
C GLN A 409 19.06 7.36 -12.35
N ARG A 410 20.00 7.49 -13.29
CA ARG A 410 20.42 6.48 -14.28
C ARG A 410 21.26 5.41 -13.57
N PHE A 411 20.79 4.17 -13.49
CA PHE A 411 21.67 3.01 -13.33
C PHE A 411 21.46 2.05 -14.51
N PRO A 412 22.53 1.43 -15.04
CA PRO A 412 22.38 0.30 -15.95
C PRO A 412 21.54 -0.78 -15.27
N LEU A 413 20.67 -1.43 -16.04
CA LEU A 413 19.73 -2.50 -15.62
C LEU A 413 20.42 -3.79 -15.10
N THR A 414 21.63 -3.72 -14.56
CA THR A 414 22.45 -4.89 -14.24
C THR A 414 22.79 -5.09 -12.76
N GLU A 415 22.61 -4.13 -11.86
CA GLU A 415 23.23 -4.25 -10.51
C GLU A 415 22.36 -3.96 -9.27
N GLN A 416 21.02 -3.95 -9.36
CA GLN A 416 20.20 -3.78 -8.14
C GLN A 416 19.00 -4.74 -8.00
N VAL A 417 19.14 -5.96 -8.52
CA VAL A 417 18.20 -7.08 -8.28
C VAL A 417 18.78 -8.09 -7.26
N SER A 418 19.71 -7.66 -6.41
CA SER A 418 20.46 -8.60 -5.54
C SER A 418 19.96 -8.66 -4.09
N SER A 419 19.04 -7.81 -3.64
CA SER A 419 18.58 -7.80 -2.24
C SER A 419 17.10 -8.13 -2.05
N TYR A 420 16.40 -8.46 -3.13
CA TYR A 420 15.14 -9.18 -3.08
C TYR A 420 15.30 -10.38 -4.01
N SER A 421 15.21 -11.60 -3.47
CA SER A 421 15.27 -12.82 -4.25
C SER A 421 14.05 -12.92 -5.17
N TRP A 422 14.10 -12.25 -6.32
CA TRP A 422 13.10 -12.37 -7.37
C TRP A 422 13.80 -12.71 -8.68
N ASP A 423 13.60 -13.95 -9.14
CA ASP A 423 14.09 -14.45 -10.42
C ASP A 423 13.57 -13.58 -11.57
N PHE A 424 14.45 -12.71 -12.07
CA PHE A 424 14.20 -11.83 -13.21
C PHE A 424 13.80 -12.59 -14.48
N ILE A 425 14.14 -13.87 -14.59
CA ILE A 425 14.07 -14.70 -15.81
C ILE A 425 12.64 -15.18 -16.12
N SER A 426 11.73 -15.23 -15.15
CA SER A 426 10.37 -15.80 -15.34
C SER A 426 9.32 -14.84 -15.93
N TRP A 427 9.68 -13.58 -16.18
CA TRP A 427 8.72 -12.54 -16.56
C TRP A 427 8.55 -12.45 -18.08
N SER A 428 7.31 -12.32 -18.53
CA SER A 428 7.02 -12.08 -19.95
C SER A 428 7.59 -10.72 -20.41
N PRO A 429 8.05 -10.60 -21.67
CA PRO A 429 8.57 -9.35 -22.22
C PRO A 429 7.61 -8.16 -22.10
N THR A 430 6.29 -8.42 -22.12
CA THR A 430 5.23 -7.41 -21.97
C THR A 430 5.14 -6.84 -20.54
N LEU A 431 5.32 -7.66 -19.49
CA LEU A 431 5.37 -7.13 -18.12
C LEU A 431 6.64 -6.29 -17.87
N ARG A 432 7.77 -6.72 -18.44
CA ARG A 432 9.01 -5.92 -18.39
C ARG A 432 8.82 -4.55 -19.06
N MET A 433 8.05 -4.51 -20.15
CA MET A 433 7.77 -3.29 -20.91
C MET A 433 6.92 -2.27 -20.14
N VAL A 434 5.96 -2.71 -19.32
CA VAL A 434 5.09 -1.83 -18.51
C VAL A 434 5.84 -1.24 -17.31
N ILE A 435 6.71 -2.00 -16.66
CA ILE A 435 7.46 -1.54 -15.48
C ILE A 435 8.57 -0.55 -15.85
N ILE A 436 9.25 -0.76 -16.99
CA ILE A 436 10.24 0.19 -17.53
C ILE A 436 9.57 1.52 -17.95
N PHE A 437 8.28 1.50 -18.27
CA PHE A 437 7.55 2.67 -18.78
C PHE A 437 7.26 3.75 -17.74
N PHE A 438 7.35 3.43 -16.45
CA PHE A 438 6.65 4.20 -15.43
C PHE A 438 7.50 4.68 -14.26
N ARG A 439 8.71 4.15 -14.04
CA ARG A 439 9.54 4.71 -12.98
C ARG A 439 10.14 6.03 -13.45
N ASN A 440 9.75 7.09 -12.71
CA ASN A 440 10.50 8.32 -12.51
C ASN A 440 10.28 9.46 -13.56
N ARG A 441 9.66 10.53 -13.04
CA ARG A 441 9.07 11.67 -13.77
C ARG A 441 10.10 12.75 -14.14
N ARG A 442 10.98 13.15 -13.22
CA ARG A 442 12.04 14.15 -13.47
C ARG A 442 13.05 13.70 -14.55
N SER A 443 13.34 12.40 -14.66
CA SER A 443 14.20 11.89 -15.75
C SER A 443 13.60 12.07 -17.12
N ARG A 444 12.28 11.90 -17.17
CA ARG A 444 11.54 11.93 -18.41
C ARG A 444 11.56 13.33 -18.96
N GLU A 445 11.40 14.33 -18.10
CA GLU A 445 11.60 15.74 -18.44
C GLU A 445 12.99 16.01 -19.01
N ALA A 446 14.06 15.51 -18.38
CA ALA A 446 15.41 15.67 -18.91
C ALA A 446 15.59 15.03 -20.30
N ALA A 447 15.02 13.83 -20.53
CA ALA A 447 15.06 13.18 -21.83
C ALA A 447 14.22 13.91 -22.89
N ILE A 448 13.07 14.45 -22.50
CA ILE A 448 12.17 15.25 -23.34
C ILE A 448 12.86 16.56 -23.74
N LEU A 449 13.46 17.27 -22.80
CA LEU A 449 14.24 18.49 -23.08
C LEU A 449 15.36 18.20 -24.07
N LYS A 450 16.10 17.11 -23.88
CA LYS A 450 17.16 16.70 -24.82
C LYS A 450 16.62 16.39 -26.22
N ALA A 451 15.45 15.73 -26.33
CA ALA A 451 14.80 15.47 -27.61
C ALA A 451 14.44 16.78 -28.33
N ILE A 452 13.87 17.72 -27.58
CA ILE A 452 13.46 19.04 -28.03
C ILE A 452 14.67 19.88 -28.49
N GLU A 453 15.73 19.94 -27.68
CA GLU A 453 17.00 20.63 -28.02
C GLU A 453 17.67 19.98 -29.23
N GLY A 454 17.52 18.66 -29.39
CA GLY A 454 17.93 17.89 -30.56
C GLY A 454 17.08 18.12 -31.82
N GLY A 455 16.06 18.98 -31.75
CA GLY A 455 15.26 19.41 -32.89
C GLY A 455 13.90 18.72 -33.06
N ALA A 456 13.44 17.91 -32.09
CA ALA A 456 12.09 17.36 -32.12
C ALA A 456 11.03 18.48 -32.03
N LYS A 457 10.08 18.49 -32.96
CA LYS A 457 9.04 19.52 -33.12
C LYS A 457 7.64 19.01 -32.80
N THR A 458 7.43 17.70 -32.81
CA THR A 458 6.12 17.08 -32.53
C THR A 458 6.18 16.15 -31.33
N LEU A 459 5.05 15.94 -30.65
CA LEU A 459 4.93 14.96 -29.56
C LEU A 459 5.37 13.56 -30.01
N PHE A 460 5.09 13.18 -31.25
CA PHE A 460 5.45 11.86 -31.78
C PHE A 460 6.97 11.72 -32.00
N GLU A 461 7.66 12.77 -32.43
CA GLU A 461 9.13 12.79 -32.52
C GLU A 461 9.78 12.69 -31.14
N ILE A 462 9.23 13.38 -30.14
CA ILE A 462 9.70 13.28 -28.75
C ILE A 462 9.48 11.85 -28.24
N VAL A 463 8.30 11.26 -28.46
CA VAL A 463 8.03 9.86 -28.09
C VAL A 463 8.99 8.91 -28.78
N ALA A 464 9.25 9.08 -30.08
CA ALA A 464 10.18 8.25 -30.83
C ALA A 464 11.61 8.32 -30.28
N TYR A 465 12.02 9.48 -29.77
CA TYR A 465 13.33 9.67 -29.12
C TYR A 465 13.36 9.05 -27.72
N VAL A 466 12.41 9.42 -26.85
CA VAL A 466 12.39 9.03 -25.43
C VAL A 466 12.09 7.54 -25.25
N TYR A 467 11.22 6.98 -26.10
CA TYR A 467 10.75 5.61 -26.04
C TYR A 467 11.21 4.77 -27.23
N SER A 468 12.38 5.08 -27.80
CA SER A 468 12.93 4.39 -28.99
C SER A 468 13.02 2.86 -28.83
N ASN A 469 13.21 2.40 -27.59
CA ASN A 469 13.37 0.98 -27.23
C ASN A 469 12.06 0.31 -26.79
N VAL A 470 10.93 1.00 -26.88
CA VAL A 470 9.61 0.45 -26.52
C VAL A 470 8.80 0.12 -27.77
N ASP A 471 8.03 -0.97 -27.72
CA ASP A 471 7.11 -1.37 -28.78
C ASP A 471 6.17 -0.21 -29.16
N ARG A 472 6.05 0.04 -30.47
CA ARG A 472 5.27 1.14 -31.04
C ARG A 472 3.80 1.13 -30.64
N ARG A 473 3.25 -0.03 -30.26
CA ARG A 473 1.87 -0.13 -29.75
C ARG A 473 1.66 0.68 -28.46
N ALA A 474 2.71 0.89 -27.67
CA ALA A 474 2.66 1.69 -26.45
C ALA A 474 2.91 3.19 -26.69
N TRP A 475 3.28 3.61 -27.91
CA TRP A 475 3.65 5.01 -28.19
C TRP A 475 2.47 5.98 -28.12
N ILE A 476 1.27 5.54 -28.49
CA ILE A 476 0.06 6.37 -28.38
C ILE A 476 -0.23 6.68 -26.89
N PRO A 477 -0.33 5.69 -25.98
CA PRO A 477 -0.37 5.97 -24.54
C PRO A 477 0.80 6.81 -24.02
N ALA A 478 2.02 6.59 -24.55
CA ALA A 478 3.20 7.38 -24.19
C ALA A 478 3.04 8.86 -24.52
N SER A 479 2.38 9.18 -25.63
CA SER A 479 2.24 10.56 -26.09
C SER A 479 1.47 11.43 -25.10
N SER A 480 0.45 10.88 -24.45
CA SER A 480 -0.24 11.54 -23.34
C SER A 480 0.72 11.81 -22.19
N ASN A 481 1.52 10.82 -21.78
CA ASN A 481 2.50 11.02 -20.72
C ASN A 481 3.57 12.07 -21.08
N VAL A 482 4.08 12.05 -22.31
CA VAL A 482 5.01 13.09 -22.80
C VAL A 482 4.37 14.46 -22.77
N ARG A 483 3.10 14.58 -23.17
CA ARG A 483 2.37 15.84 -23.14
C ARG A 483 2.34 16.45 -21.74
N LEU A 484 2.03 15.67 -20.70
CA LEU A 484 2.07 16.15 -19.30
C LEU A 484 3.41 16.76 -18.90
N HIS A 485 4.51 16.12 -19.30
CA HIS A 485 5.85 16.63 -19.00
C HIS A 485 6.19 17.88 -19.83
N VAL A 486 5.76 17.95 -21.08
CA VAL A 486 5.95 19.15 -21.92
C VAL A 486 5.16 20.32 -21.33
N ASP A 487 3.91 20.11 -20.94
CA ASP A 487 3.06 21.13 -20.34
C ASP A 487 3.67 21.63 -19.00
N HIS A 488 4.16 20.72 -18.14
CA HIS A 488 4.89 21.07 -16.91
C HIS A 488 6.15 21.92 -17.17
N LEU A 489 6.96 21.53 -18.15
CA LEU A 489 8.16 22.29 -18.54
C LEU A 489 7.81 23.67 -19.10
N ALA A 490 6.66 23.80 -19.78
CA ALA A 490 6.16 25.06 -20.30
C ALA A 490 5.77 26.01 -19.17
N GLU A 491 5.03 25.51 -18.17
CA GLU A 491 4.65 26.23 -16.95
C GLU A 491 5.88 26.75 -16.20
N GLN A 492 6.96 25.96 -16.15
CA GLN A 492 8.24 26.34 -15.54
C GLN A 492 9.12 27.24 -16.41
N HIS A 493 8.68 27.62 -17.62
CA HIS A 493 9.46 28.37 -18.61
C HIS A 493 10.81 27.71 -18.98
N LYS A 494 10.87 26.37 -18.93
CA LYS A 494 12.07 25.58 -19.25
C LYS A 494 12.14 25.11 -20.70
N LEU A 495 11.07 25.29 -21.48
CA LEU A 495 11.07 24.96 -22.91
C LEU A 495 11.86 25.99 -23.74
N PRO A 496 12.64 25.57 -24.75
CA PRO A 496 13.27 26.48 -25.70
C PRO A 496 12.24 27.35 -26.44
N LYS A 497 12.58 28.62 -26.69
CA LYS A 497 11.70 29.66 -27.29
C LYS A 497 11.04 29.27 -28.64
N VAL A 498 11.58 28.28 -29.35
CA VAL A 498 11.07 27.82 -30.66
C VAL A 498 9.78 26.99 -30.51
N ILE A 499 9.55 26.34 -29.37
CA ILE A 499 8.41 25.43 -29.16
C ILE A 499 7.20 26.12 -28.52
N THR A 500 7.39 27.27 -27.88
CA THR A 500 6.32 28.03 -27.22
C THR A 500 5.16 28.42 -28.15
N ASN A 501 5.39 28.41 -29.48
CA ASN A 501 4.39 28.69 -30.51
C ASN A 501 3.61 27.46 -31.01
N MET A 502 3.88 26.25 -30.51
CA MET A 502 3.25 25.00 -30.97
C MET A 502 2.24 24.37 -29.99
N LEU A 503 2.17 24.87 -28.75
CA LEU A 503 1.11 24.50 -27.81
C LEU A 503 -0.06 25.47 -28.00
N PRO A 504 -1.31 25.00 -28.17
CA PRO A 504 -2.44 25.91 -28.20
C PRO A 504 -2.46 26.67 -26.89
N SER A 505 -2.54 28.00 -26.97
CA SER A 505 -2.70 28.87 -25.81
C SER A 505 -3.92 28.41 -25.02
N SER A 506 -3.70 27.87 -23.82
CA SER A 506 -4.74 27.58 -22.84
C SER A 506 -5.26 28.91 -22.29
N ASN A 507 -6.04 29.62 -23.10
CA ASN A 507 -6.85 30.77 -22.71
C ASN A 507 -8.09 30.78 -23.61
N THR A 508 -9.08 29.97 -23.24
CA THR A 508 -10.52 30.23 -23.34
C THR A 508 -11.28 29.19 -22.55
#